data_AF-A0A9D5PBJ9-F1
#
_entry.id   AF-A0A9D5PBJ9-F1
#
_cell.length_a   1.000
_cell.length_b   1.000
_cell.length_c   1.000
_cell.angle_alpha   90.00
_cell.angle_beta   90.00
_cell.angle_gamma   90.00
#
_symmetry.space_group_name_H-M   'P 1'
#
loop_
_entity.id
_entity.type
_entity.pdbx_description
1 polymer ?
#
loop_
_entity_poly.entity_id
_entity_poly.type
_entity_poly.pdbx_seq_one_letter_code
_entity_poly.pdbx_strand_id
1 'polypeptide(L)' 'ETFDVNRSFNIEHEINNYRNQLKSQNINDVNNHQYTYAVGTIYMDLINECEKLGDYVVNVVEARMGLR' A
#
# COMPACT_ATOMS: atom_id res chain seq x y z
N GLU A 1 -10.91 -11.99 -24.71
CA GLU A 1 -9.87 -12.10 -23.67
C GLU A 1 -10.52 -12.38 -22.32
N THR A 2 -10.09 -13.42 -21.63
CA THR A 2 -10.40 -13.64 -20.21
C THR A 2 -9.48 -12.76 -19.39
N PHE A 3 -10.00 -11.65 -18.86
CA PHE A 3 -9.23 -10.79 -17.94
C PHE A 3 -9.15 -11.49 -16.59
N ASP A 4 -7.93 -11.89 -16.18
CA ASP A 4 -7.70 -12.48 -14.85
C ASP A 4 -7.66 -11.38 -13.79
N VAL A 5 -8.79 -11.17 -13.14
CA VAL A 5 -8.99 -10.18 -12.08
C VAL A 5 -8.21 -10.54 -10.82
N ASN A 6 -7.97 -11.85 -10.59
CA ASN A 6 -7.29 -12.33 -9.39
C ASN A 6 -5.88 -11.76 -9.30
N ARG A 7 -5.23 -11.52 -10.44
CA ARG A 7 -3.92 -10.87 -10.47
C ARG A 7 -3.94 -9.48 -9.83
N SER A 8 -4.94 -8.67 -10.12
CA SER A 8 -5.06 -7.32 -9.53
C SER A 8 -5.27 -7.39 -8.02
N PHE A 9 -6.15 -8.28 -7.56
CA PHE A 9 -6.39 -8.47 -6.12
C PHE A 9 -5.17 -9.02 -5.38
N ASN A 10 -4.41 -9.93 -6.00
CA ASN A 10 -3.17 -10.46 -5.41
C ASN A 10 -2.11 -9.36 -5.28
N ILE A 11 -1.94 -8.54 -6.31
CA ILE A 11 -1.01 -7.40 -6.26
C ILE A 11 -1.43 -6.42 -5.15
N GLU A 12 -2.72 -6.11 -5.04
CA GLU A 12 -3.21 -5.24 -3.97
C GLU A 12 -2.94 -5.80 -2.57
N HIS A 13 -3.14 -7.11 -2.41
CA HIS A 13 -2.81 -7.79 -1.16
C HIS A 13 -1.30 -7.71 -0.85
N GLU A 14 -0.43 -7.84 -1.86
CA GLU A 14 1.03 -7.67 -1.70
C GLU A 14 1.39 -6.23 -1.31
N ILE A 15 0.78 -5.22 -1.95
CA ILE A 15 0.98 -3.79 -1.62
C ILE A 15 0.60 -3.52 -0.16
N ASN A 16 -0.56 -3.99 0.28
CA ASN A 16 -1.03 -3.88 1.66
C ASN A 16 -0.07 -4.50 2.67
N ASN A 17 0.40 -5.72 2.38
CA ASN A 17 1.35 -6.41 3.24
C ASN A 17 2.68 -5.67 3.31
N TYR A 18 3.17 -5.15 2.20
CA TYR A 18 4.41 -4.40 2.16
C TYR A 18 4.29 -3.06 2.91
N ARG A 19 3.17 -2.34 2.76
CA ARG A 19 2.88 -1.13 3.57
C ARG A 19 2.96 -1.43 5.08
N ASN A 20 2.39 -2.55 5.52
CA ASN A 20 2.43 -2.95 6.93
C ASN A 20 3.85 -3.29 7.42
N GLN A 21 4.66 -3.95 6.58
CA GLN A 21 6.06 -4.22 6.88
C GLN A 21 6.86 -2.91 7.02
N LEU A 22 6.74 -2.00 6.05
CA LEU A 22 7.43 -0.72 6.06
C LEU A 22 7.01 0.17 7.23
N LYS A 23 5.71 0.15 7.60
CA LYS A 23 5.21 0.83 8.81
C LYS A 23 5.90 0.29 10.07
N SER A 24 6.01 -1.03 10.19
CA SER A 24 6.64 -1.66 11.36
C SER A 24 8.13 -1.35 11.43
N GLN A 25 8.81 -1.38 10.29
CA GLN A 25 10.22 -0.98 10.19
C GLN A 25 10.41 0.49 10.57
N ASN A 26 9.55 1.39 10.09
CA ASN A 26 9.65 2.81 10.39
C ASN A 26 9.58 3.10 11.90
N ILE A 27 8.72 2.38 12.63
CA ILE A 27 8.65 2.50 14.10
C ILE A 27 9.99 2.10 14.74
N ASN A 28 10.57 0.98 14.30
CA ASN A 28 11.85 0.51 14.82
C ASN A 28 12.99 1.50 14.50
N ASP A 29 13.03 2.02 13.28
CA ASP A 29 14.11 2.91 12.82
C ASP A 29 14.04 4.28 13.51
N VAL A 30 12.83 4.81 13.76
CA VAL A 30 12.65 6.01 14.59
C VAL A 30 13.08 5.75 16.04
N ASN A 31 12.69 4.61 16.63
CA ASN A 31 13.10 4.26 17.99
C ASN A 31 14.63 4.08 18.11
N ASN A 32 15.26 3.55 17.06
CA ASN A 32 16.72 3.39 16.95
C ASN A 32 17.43 4.67 16.50
N HIS A 33 16.73 5.81 16.43
CA HIS A 33 17.26 7.13 16.07
C HIS A 33 18.00 7.14 14.70
N GLN A 34 17.58 6.29 13.75
CA GLN A 34 18.16 6.26 12.41
C GLN A 34 17.80 7.53 11.61
N TYR A 35 16.67 8.14 11.95
CA TYR A 35 16.22 9.44 11.45
C TYR A 35 15.24 10.08 12.43
N THR A 36 14.87 11.33 12.18
CA THR A 36 13.97 12.08 13.08
C THR A 36 12.52 11.64 12.94
N TYR A 37 11.73 11.87 13.98
CA TYR A 37 10.29 11.62 13.94
C TYR A 37 9.61 12.30 12.73
N ALA A 38 10.01 13.53 12.40
CA ALA A 38 9.46 14.25 11.25
C ALA A 38 9.72 13.53 9.92
N VAL A 39 10.92 12.98 9.72
CA VAL A 39 11.22 12.16 8.54
C VAL A 39 10.39 10.88 8.55
N GLY A 40 10.22 10.26 9.71
CA GLY A 40 9.35 9.09 9.87
C GLY A 40 7.88 9.36 9.56
N THR A 41 7.37 10.56 9.85
CA THR A 41 6.01 10.99 9.46
C THR A 41 5.90 11.12 7.94
N ILE A 42 6.83 11.84 7.31
CA ILE A 42 6.84 12.01 5.84
C ILE A 42 6.91 10.65 5.13
N TYR A 43 7.74 9.74 5.65
CA TYR A 43 7.84 8.38 5.14
C TYR A 43 6.52 7.62 5.24
N MET A 44 5.81 7.72 6.37
CA MET A 44 4.49 7.12 6.54
C MET A 44 3.47 7.68 5.55
N ASP A 45 3.45 8.99 5.33
CA ASP A 45 2.55 9.63 4.37
C ASP A 45 2.80 9.07 2.97
N LEU A 46 4.07 8.99 2.55
CA LEU A 46 4.45 8.45 1.24
C LEU A 46 3.95 7.02 1.03
N ILE A 47 4.23 6.09 1.97
CA ILE A 47 3.83 4.69 1.79
C ILE A 47 2.31 4.51 1.84
N ASN A 48 1.59 5.35 2.59
CA ASN A 48 0.13 5.33 2.62
C ASN A 48 -0.47 5.83 1.30
N GLU A 49 0.10 6.87 0.69
CA GLU A 49 -0.36 7.34 -0.63
C GLU A 49 -0.11 6.29 -1.73
N CYS A 50 0.99 5.52 -1.64
CA CYS A 50 1.23 4.40 -2.56
C CYS A 50 0.18 3.29 -2.44
N GLU A 51 -0.27 2.97 -1.22
CA GLU A 51 -1.30 1.94 -1.03
C GLU A 51 -2.69 2.43 -1.48
N LYS A 52 -3.06 3.68 -1.17
CA LYS A 52 -4.30 4.27 -1.70
C LYS A 52 -4.36 4.26 -3.22
N LEU A 53 -3.22 4.45 -3.89
CA LEU A 53 -3.16 4.34 -5.34
C LEU A 53 -3.52 2.92 -5.81
N GLY A 54 -3.05 1.89 -5.12
CA GLY A 54 -3.43 0.49 -5.35
C GLY A 54 -4.93 0.27 -5.19
N ASP A 55 -5.51 0.76 -4.09
CA ASP A 55 -6.96 0.74 -3.84
C ASP A 55 -7.75 1.40 -4.98
N TYR A 56 -7.31 2.56 -5.48
CA TYR A 56 -7.97 3.23 -6.60
C TYR A 56 -7.94 2.39 -7.88
N VAL A 57 -6.83 1.68 -8.14
CA VAL A 57 -6.74 0.75 -9.27
C VAL A 57 -7.72 -0.41 -9.09
N VAL A 58 -7.82 -1.00 -7.90
CA VAL A 58 -8.77 -2.07 -7.61
C VAL A 58 -10.21 -1.60 -7.77
N ASN A 59 -10.57 -0.41 -7.29
CA ASN A 59 -11.91 0.16 -7.47
C ASN A 59 -12.31 0.26 -8.96
N VAL A 60 -11.38 0.64 -9.84
CA VAL A 60 -11.63 0.67 -11.30
C VAL A 60 -11.84 -0.74 -11.85
N VAL A 61 -11.07 -1.71 -11.37
CA VAL A 61 -11.19 -3.12 -11.78
C VAL A 61 -12.53 -3.71 -11.32
N GLU A 62 -12.96 -3.44 -10.10
CA GLU A 62 -14.25 -3.86 -9.54
C GLU A 62 -15.43 -3.27 -10.32
N ALA A 63 -15.38 -1.97 -10.62
CA ALA A 63 -16.40 -1.28 -11.42
C ALA A 63 -16.50 -1.88 -12.84
N ARG A 64 -15.36 -2.20 -13.46
CA ARG A 64 -15.34 -2.88 -14.77
C ARG A 64 -15.98 -4.27 -14.74
N MET A 65 -15.88 -4.97 -13.60
CA MET A 65 -16.44 -6.31 -13.42
C MET A 65 -17.90 -6.30 -12.96
N GLY A 66 -18.48 -5.13 -12.67
CA GLY A 66 -19.84 -5.00 -12.14
C GLY A 66 -20.00 -5.60 -10.74
N LEU A 67 -18.89 -5.71 -10.00
CA LEU A 67 -18.90 -6.18 -8.61
C LEU A 67 -19.32 -5.07 -7.64
N ARG A 68 -19.28 -3.80 -8.09
CA ARG A 68 -19.67 -2.59 -7.38
C ARG A 68 -20.21 -1.54 -8.34
#